data_AF-A0A0V1CYV2-F1
#
_entry.id   AF-A0A0V1CYV2-F1
#
_cell.length_a   1.000
_cell.length_b   1.000
_cell.length_c   1.000
_cell.angle_alpha   90.00
_cell.angle_beta   90.00
_cell.angle_gamma   90.00
#
_symmetry.space_group_name_H-M   'P 1'
#
loop_
_entity.id
_entity.type
_entity.pdbx_description
1 polymer ?
#
loop_
_entity_poly.entity_id
_entity_poly.type
_entity_poly.pdbx_seq_one_letter_code
_entity_poly.pdbx_strand_id
1 'polypeptide(L)'
;LMEQIWSLFGENRITEVILGPALQAGVEALKAHNRSGKIFLFHTTLPTFEAPGKLKNREDRRLLGTDKEKTVLTSQSDFYAKLSEECRSVGCGVDLFLFPNSFIDVATVGEICRLTGSQMYKYPYFEANKDGDRFLADLKHAIERPVVFDAIMRLRTSTGLRPVEFYGNIAMNNRTDIEMATVDSDKCVTIEVKHDDKLEGGNAYFQVAVLFTSVSGERRLRIHNLALSVAMDYAAMYRSADVLTILNYLAKFAERHQMQKTPKEVRESLTSRVAQILATYRQYCSPNSSLGQLVLPELLKILPLLVNSLLKSDAFSGGSELTVDDRAWLMQLLPSMSPLDSVLYFYPRLTPLVRLELLNESPPAVRCSYENLLHDEAYLLDNGVLMFLWIGQSVPTQWIQDVFGVPTFAQINTDKNQLIEKDNPTSRSLRCWIEELQAGRQRRTKIYIIKQGEKLEPWMKKFLVEDRNDNCPSYVDYLCYIHKEIRSYIS
;
A
#
# COMPACT_ATOMS: atom_id res chain seq x y z
N LEU A 1 27.35 -22.05 12.84
CA LEU A 1 26.05 -22.37 12.20
C LEU A 1 25.84 -21.59 10.90
N MET A 2 25.77 -20.25 10.90
CA MET A 2 25.48 -19.47 9.69
C MET A 2 26.42 -19.75 8.50
N GLU A 3 27.72 -19.89 8.75
CA GLU A 3 28.71 -20.28 7.71
C GLU A 3 28.52 -21.72 7.22
N GLN A 4 28.07 -22.62 8.10
CA GLN A 4 27.91 -24.03 7.80
C GLN A 4 26.69 -24.31 6.92
N ILE A 5 25.62 -23.50 7.02
CA ILE A 5 24.39 -23.67 6.22
C ILE A 5 24.72 -23.69 4.72
N TRP A 6 25.61 -22.81 4.26
CA TRP A 6 26.06 -22.79 2.85
C TRP A 6 26.74 -24.09 2.44
N SER A 7 27.60 -24.64 3.30
CA SER A 7 28.25 -25.92 3.03
C SER A 7 27.27 -27.10 3.10
N LEU A 8 26.27 -27.05 3.98
CA LEU A 8 25.30 -28.13 4.16
C LEU A 8 24.34 -28.26 2.97
N PHE A 9 23.94 -27.12 2.37
CA PHE A 9 22.94 -27.09 1.32
C PHE A 9 23.47 -26.68 -0.07
N GLY A 10 24.78 -26.44 -0.22
CA GLY A 10 25.37 -25.96 -1.48
C GLY A 10 25.12 -26.86 -2.69
N GLU A 11 25.05 -28.17 -2.48
CA GLU A 11 24.77 -29.18 -3.52
C GLU A 11 23.32 -29.67 -3.50
N ASN A 12 22.41 -28.98 -2.80
CA ASN A 12 21.01 -29.39 -2.70
C ASN A 12 20.29 -29.24 -4.05
N ARG A 13 19.64 -30.31 -4.50
CA ARG A 13 18.88 -30.38 -5.77
C ARG A 13 17.38 -30.49 -5.58
N ILE A 14 16.88 -30.42 -4.34
CA ILE A 14 15.46 -30.49 -4.03
C ILE A 14 14.77 -29.22 -4.54
N THR A 15 13.77 -29.39 -5.41
CA THR A 15 13.01 -28.29 -6.02
C THR A 15 11.62 -28.13 -5.41
N GLU A 16 11.06 -29.18 -4.83
CA GLU A 16 9.76 -29.16 -4.15
C GLU A 16 9.94 -28.72 -2.69
N VAL A 17 9.06 -27.84 -2.22
CA VAL A 17 9.16 -27.24 -0.89
C VAL A 17 7.86 -27.40 -0.12
N ILE A 18 7.99 -27.41 1.21
CA ILE A 18 6.89 -27.31 2.16
C ILE A 18 6.93 -25.93 2.83
N LEU A 19 5.76 -25.36 3.11
CA LEU A 19 5.64 -24.06 3.80
C LEU A 19 4.91 -24.20 5.13
N GLY A 20 3.72 -24.81 5.10
CA GLY A 20 2.86 -25.00 6.27
C GLY A 20 3.57 -25.67 7.47
N PRO A 21 4.18 -26.86 7.31
CA PRO A 21 4.84 -27.54 8.42
C PRO A 21 6.05 -26.77 8.97
N ALA A 22 6.78 -26.04 8.12
CA ALA A 22 7.90 -25.21 8.57
C ALA A 22 7.44 -24.07 9.49
N LEU A 23 6.30 -23.43 9.14
CA LEU A 23 5.66 -22.43 9.99
C LEU A 23 5.12 -23.04 11.29
N GLN A 24 4.41 -24.17 11.21
CA GLN A 24 3.90 -24.89 12.39
C GLN A 24 5.03 -25.24 13.37
N ALA A 25 6.18 -25.69 12.87
CA ALA A 25 7.33 -26.00 13.72
C ALA A 25 7.83 -24.76 14.50
N GLY A 26 7.85 -23.58 13.86
CA GLY A 26 8.21 -22.32 14.53
C GLY A 26 7.19 -21.91 15.61
N VAL A 27 5.89 -22.07 15.32
CA VAL A 27 4.80 -21.77 16.26
C VAL A 27 4.85 -22.73 17.45
N GLU A 28 5.02 -24.03 17.21
CA GLU A 28 5.13 -25.04 18.27
C GLU A 28 6.38 -24.84 19.13
N ALA A 29 7.50 -24.37 18.56
CA ALA A 29 8.68 -24.00 19.36
C ALA A 29 8.38 -22.84 20.33
N LEU A 30 7.71 -21.79 19.86
CA LEU A 30 7.29 -20.66 20.71
C LEU A 30 6.32 -21.11 21.80
N LYS A 31 5.34 -21.95 21.43
CA LYS A 31 4.35 -22.54 22.33
C LYS A 31 4.99 -23.41 23.41
N ALA A 32 5.94 -24.29 23.04
CA ALA A 32 6.65 -25.16 23.97
C ALA A 32 7.45 -24.39 25.02
N HIS A 33 7.92 -23.18 24.67
CA HIS A 33 8.62 -22.29 25.59
C HIS A 33 7.70 -21.27 26.29
N ASN A 34 6.40 -21.28 26.01
CA ASN A 34 5.42 -20.32 26.49
C ASN A 34 5.86 -18.86 26.25
N ARG A 35 6.33 -18.58 25.02
CA ARG A 35 6.79 -17.24 24.62
C ARG A 35 6.10 -16.77 23.35
N SER A 36 5.75 -15.49 23.34
CA SER A 36 5.42 -14.78 22.11
C SER A 36 6.67 -14.47 21.30
N GLY A 37 6.51 -14.23 20.01
CA GLY A 37 7.65 -14.05 19.13
C GLY A 37 7.28 -13.69 17.70
N LYS A 38 8.30 -13.64 16.84
CA LYS A 38 8.17 -13.32 15.42
C LYS A 38 8.96 -14.33 14.61
N ILE A 39 8.33 -14.90 13.58
CA ILE A 39 8.97 -15.74 12.59
C ILE A 39 9.32 -14.86 11.39
N PHE A 40 10.60 -14.84 11.02
CA PHE A 40 11.07 -14.26 9.76
C PHE A 40 11.22 -15.40 8.75
N LEU A 41 10.29 -15.49 7.81
CA LEU A 41 10.24 -16.58 6.85
C LEU A 41 10.72 -16.10 5.48
N PHE A 42 11.70 -16.80 4.92
CA PHE A 42 12.25 -16.55 3.59
C PHE A 42 11.80 -17.66 2.66
N HIS A 43 11.10 -17.32 1.57
CA HIS A 43 10.45 -18.31 0.71
C HIS A 43 10.53 -17.94 -0.77
N THR A 44 10.64 -18.93 -1.65
CA THR A 44 11.02 -18.73 -3.07
C THR A 44 9.98 -19.23 -4.07
N THR A 45 9.44 -20.44 -3.89
CA THR A 45 8.64 -21.13 -4.91
C THR A 45 7.30 -21.62 -4.34
N LEU A 46 6.34 -21.94 -5.22
CA LEU A 46 5.04 -22.49 -4.82
C LEU A 46 5.23 -23.79 -4.01
N PRO A 47 4.64 -23.92 -2.80
CA PRO A 47 4.76 -25.13 -1.99
C PRO A 47 3.89 -26.27 -2.58
N THR A 48 4.50 -27.12 -3.40
CA THR A 48 3.82 -28.21 -4.13
C THR A 48 3.99 -29.59 -3.50
N PHE A 49 4.93 -29.76 -2.56
CA PHE A 49 5.18 -31.05 -1.92
C PHE A 49 3.96 -31.53 -1.13
N GLU A 50 3.74 -32.84 -1.06
CA GLU A 50 2.60 -33.44 -0.34
C GLU A 50 2.72 -33.24 1.18
N ALA A 51 2.14 -32.14 1.67
CA ALA A 51 2.08 -31.78 3.07
C ALA A 51 0.89 -30.83 3.35
N PRO A 52 0.48 -30.64 4.62
CA PRO A 52 -0.50 -29.62 5.00
C PRO A 52 -0.10 -28.24 4.45
N GLY A 53 -1.04 -27.52 3.84
CA GLY A 53 -0.78 -26.24 3.19
C GLY A 53 -0.19 -26.32 1.77
N LYS A 54 -0.15 -27.51 1.15
CA LYS A 54 0.16 -27.70 -0.27
C LYS A 54 -0.74 -26.83 -1.15
N LEU A 55 -0.16 -26.22 -2.18
CA LEU A 55 -0.86 -25.38 -3.15
C LEU A 55 -0.78 -25.96 -4.56
N LYS A 56 -1.82 -25.69 -5.36
CA LYS A 56 -1.86 -25.99 -6.79
C LYS A 56 -1.59 -24.73 -7.59
N ASN A 57 -0.99 -24.87 -8.77
CA ASN A 57 -0.89 -23.75 -9.69
C ASN A 57 -2.27 -23.46 -10.29
N ARG A 58 -2.85 -22.33 -9.89
CA ARG A 58 -4.18 -21.84 -10.31
C ARG A 58 -4.10 -20.49 -11.04
N GLU A 59 -2.90 -20.10 -11.48
CA GLU A 59 -2.70 -18.79 -12.11
C GLU A 59 -3.58 -18.67 -13.37
N ASP A 60 -4.49 -17.71 -13.38
CA ASP A 60 -5.21 -17.31 -14.58
C ASP A 60 -5.39 -15.80 -14.60
N ARG A 61 -4.48 -15.12 -15.30
CA ARG A 61 -4.45 -13.65 -15.42
C ARG A 61 -5.68 -13.09 -16.12
N ARG A 62 -6.35 -13.89 -16.95
CA ARG A 62 -7.55 -13.46 -17.71
C ARG A 62 -8.75 -13.22 -16.79
N LEU A 63 -8.72 -13.75 -15.56
CA LEU A 63 -9.77 -13.53 -14.58
C LEU A 63 -9.66 -12.18 -13.88
N LEU A 64 -8.49 -11.53 -13.90
CA LEU A 64 -8.30 -10.21 -13.27
C LEU A 64 -9.20 -9.16 -13.92
N GLY A 65 -9.88 -8.36 -13.09
CA GLY A 65 -10.87 -7.38 -13.53
C GLY A 65 -12.24 -7.94 -13.95
N THR A 66 -12.45 -9.26 -13.91
CA THR A 66 -13.73 -9.92 -14.23
C THR A 66 -14.53 -10.26 -12.97
N ASP A 67 -15.78 -10.68 -13.13
CA ASP A 67 -16.62 -11.14 -12.01
C ASP A 67 -16.06 -12.39 -11.31
N LYS A 68 -15.16 -13.12 -11.97
CA LYS A 68 -14.47 -14.30 -11.43
C LYS A 68 -13.11 -13.98 -10.81
N GLU A 69 -12.67 -12.72 -10.77
CA GLU A 69 -11.38 -12.33 -10.19
C GLU A 69 -11.18 -12.88 -8.77
N LYS A 70 -12.26 -12.93 -7.98
CA LYS A 70 -12.25 -13.47 -6.62
C LYS A 70 -11.62 -14.87 -6.52
N THR A 71 -11.81 -15.74 -7.51
CA THR A 71 -11.34 -17.15 -7.43
C THR A 71 -9.81 -17.27 -7.41
N VAL A 72 -9.10 -16.28 -7.94
CA VAL A 72 -7.64 -16.22 -7.96
C VAL A 72 -7.06 -15.33 -6.86
N LEU A 73 -7.89 -14.52 -6.18
CA LEU A 73 -7.47 -13.62 -5.11
C LEU A 73 -7.86 -14.10 -3.70
N THR A 74 -8.71 -15.11 -3.55
CA THR A 74 -9.01 -15.75 -2.25
C THR A 74 -8.10 -16.93 -1.98
N SER A 75 -7.76 -17.22 -0.73
CA SER A 75 -6.98 -18.40 -0.33
C SER A 75 -7.52 -19.73 -0.91
N GLN A 76 -6.64 -20.66 -1.30
CA GLN A 76 -7.02 -21.99 -1.83
C GLN A 76 -7.64 -22.91 -0.78
N SER A 77 -7.32 -22.71 0.50
CA SER A 77 -7.76 -23.53 1.61
C SER A 77 -7.80 -22.71 2.90
N ASP A 78 -8.49 -23.21 3.91
CA ASP A 78 -8.55 -22.57 5.23
C ASP A 78 -7.32 -22.86 6.10
N PHE A 79 -6.33 -23.61 5.61
CA PHE A 79 -5.15 -24.02 6.36
C PHE A 79 -4.36 -22.83 6.92
N TYR A 80 -4.03 -21.84 6.07
CA TYR A 80 -3.25 -20.67 6.51
C TYR A 80 -4.05 -19.75 7.43
N ALA A 81 -5.37 -19.67 7.25
CA ALA A 81 -6.24 -18.97 8.18
C ALA A 81 -6.22 -19.63 9.57
N LYS A 82 -6.41 -20.95 9.66
CA LYS A 82 -6.34 -21.72 10.92
C LYS A 82 -4.97 -21.61 11.58
N LEU A 83 -3.90 -21.74 10.80
CA LEU A 83 -2.53 -21.56 11.31
C LEU A 83 -2.32 -20.14 11.85
N SER A 84 -2.95 -19.13 11.26
CA SER A 84 -2.91 -17.76 11.79
C SER A 84 -3.62 -17.64 13.15
N GLU A 85 -4.69 -18.39 13.38
CA GLU A 85 -5.35 -18.45 14.69
C GLU A 85 -4.43 -19.08 15.74
N GLU A 86 -3.75 -20.18 15.39
CA GLU A 86 -2.73 -20.82 16.24
C GLU A 86 -1.59 -19.85 16.55
N CYS A 87 -1.05 -19.16 15.54
CA CYS A 87 -0.05 -18.10 15.70
C CYS A 87 -0.50 -17.03 16.70
N ARG A 88 -1.71 -16.49 16.53
CA ARG A 88 -2.25 -15.45 17.43
C ARG A 88 -2.41 -15.96 18.86
N SER A 89 -2.82 -17.22 19.05
CA SER A 89 -3.02 -17.81 20.39
C SER A 89 -1.74 -17.86 21.25
N VAL A 90 -0.57 -17.79 20.62
CA VAL A 90 0.74 -17.73 21.30
C VAL A 90 1.45 -16.38 21.12
N GLY A 91 0.81 -15.40 20.46
CA GLY A 91 1.43 -14.11 20.14
C GLY A 91 2.58 -14.21 19.13
N CYS A 92 2.45 -15.09 18.13
CA CYS A 92 3.43 -15.28 17.06
C CYS A 92 3.08 -14.46 15.80
N GLY A 93 3.87 -13.44 15.47
CA GLY A 93 3.83 -12.78 14.17
C GLY A 93 4.64 -13.54 13.12
N VAL A 94 4.31 -13.40 11.84
CA VAL A 94 5.01 -14.02 10.71
C VAL A 94 5.26 -13.00 9.61
N ASP A 95 6.50 -12.50 9.52
CA ASP A 95 6.91 -11.66 8.39
C ASP A 95 7.39 -12.56 7.23
N LEU A 96 6.85 -12.33 6.03
CA LEU A 96 7.16 -13.08 4.82
C LEU A 96 8.09 -12.27 3.91
N PHE A 97 9.25 -12.85 3.59
CA PHE A 97 10.17 -12.38 2.56
C PHE A 97 10.11 -13.35 1.37
N LEU A 98 9.42 -12.92 0.30
CA LEU A 98 9.16 -13.73 -0.88
C LEU A 98 10.13 -13.37 -2.01
N PHE A 99 10.74 -14.38 -2.63
CA PHE A 99 11.68 -14.24 -3.75
C PHE A 99 11.21 -15.05 -4.97
N PRO A 100 10.02 -14.76 -5.53
CA PRO A 100 9.45 -15.56 -6.60
C PRO A 100 10.16 -15.33 -7.93
N ASN A 101 10.41 -16.41 -8.66
CA ASN A 101 10.75 -16.41 -10.09
C ASN A 101 9.58 -16.91 -10.97
N SER A 102 8.49 -17.36 -10.35
CA SER A 102 7.24 -17.81 -10.97
C SER A 102 6.08 -17.59 -10.00
N PHE A 103 4.85 -17.93 -10.42
CA PHE A 103 3.67 -17.91 -9.56
C PHE A 103 3.88 -18.68 -8.25
N ILE A 104 3.55 -18.05 -7.11
CA ILE A 104 3.68 -18.57 -5.73
C ILE A 104 2.36 -18.49 -4.94
N ASP A 105 1.31 -17.94 -5.54
CA ASP A 105 -0.01 -17.78 -4.92
C ASP A 105 0.02 -16.92 -3.65
N VAL A 106 0.48 -15.67 -3.82
CA VAL A 106 0.54 -14.63 -2.77
C VAL A 106 -0.80 -14.44 -2.05
N ALA A 107 -1.91 -14.63 -2.77
CA ALA A 107 -3.26 -14.58 -2.20
C ALA A 107 -3.46 -15.58 -1.05
N THR A 108 -2.88 -16.78 -1.16
CA THR A 108 -2.97 -17.82 -0.13
C THR A 108 -1.89 -17.67 0.92
N VAL A 109 -0.61 -17.60 0.52
CA VAL A 109 0.50 -17.59 1.50
C VAL A 109 0.54 -16.30 2.31
N GLY A 110 0.12 -15.17 1.73
CA GLY A 110 0.08 -13.88 2.40
C GLY A 110 -1.02 -13.75 3.47
N GLU A 111 -1.99 -14.66 3.50
CA GLU A 111 -3.06 -14.64 4.49
C GLU A 111 -2.53 -14.67 5.93
N ILE A 112 -1.42 -15.36 6.17
CA ILE A 112 -0.78 -15.40 7.48
C ILE A 112 -0.26 -14.04 7.93
N CYS A 113 0.30 -13.24 7.02
CA CYS A 113 0.71 -11.87 7.33
C CYS A 113 -0.50 -11.01 7.70
N ARG A 114 -1.57 -11.11 6.90
CA ARG A 114 -2.80 -10.33 7.08
C ARG A 114 -3.43 -10.61 8.45
N LEU A 115 -3.55 -11.87 8.83
CA LEU A 115 -4.28 -12.28 10.03
C LEU A 115 -3.43 -12.22 11.31
N THR A 116 -2.11 -12.34 11.22
CA THR A 116 -1.23 -12.21 12.41
C THR A 116 -0.84 -10.76 12.71
N GLY A 117 -1.21 -9.81 11.86
CA GLY A 117 -0.72 -8.45 11.95
C GLY A 117 0.77 -8.39 11.67
N SER A 118 1.22 -8.97 10.57
CA SER A 118 2.63 -8.99 10.14
C SER A 118 2.78 -8.34 8.78
N GLN A 119 3.97 -8.40 8.18
CA GLN A 119 4.30 -7.75 6.92
C GLN A 119 4.77 -8.73 5.86
N MET A 120 4.54 -8.37 4.60
CA MET A 120 5.04 -9.10 3.45
C MET A 120 5.94 -8.21 2.58
N TYR A 121 7.03 -8.80 2.14
CA TYR A 121 8.02 -8.25 1.22
C TYR A 121 8.14 -9.18 0.03
N LYS A 122 8.15 -8.62 -1.19
CA LYS A 122 8.19 -9.40 -2.44
C LYS A 122 9.29 -8.87 -3.35
N TYR A 123 10.19 -9.75 -3.75
CA TYR A 123 11.33 -9.47 -4.61
C TYR A 123 11.27 -10.38 -5.84
N PRO A 124 10.45 -10.03 -6.86
CA PRO A 124 10.31 -10.86 -8.05
C PRO A 124 11.61 -10.87 -8.85
N TYR A 125 12.01 -12.05 -9.34
CA TYR A 125 13.24 -12.27 -10.11
C TYR A 125 14.49 -11.70 -9.41
N PHE A 126 14.61 -11.97 -8.11
CA PHE A 126 15.69 -11.45 -7.27
C PHE A 126 17.08 -11.79 -7.83
N GLU A 127 17.90 -10.76 -7.99
CA GLU A 127 19.33 -10.90 -8.28
C GLU A 127 20.15 -10.25 -7.16
N ALA A 128 21.07 -10.99 -6.54
CA ALA A 128 21.78 -10.53 -5.34
C ALA A 128 22.56 -9.22 -5.55
N ASN A 129 23.16 -9.05 -6.73
CA ASN A 129 23.90 -7.83 -7.11
C ASN A 129 23.00 -6.62 -7.41
N LYS A 130 21.70 -6.82 -7.68
CA LYS A 130 20.74 -5.75 -8.02
C LYS A 130 19.82 -5.41 -6.86
N ASP A 131 19.30 -6.44 -6.20
CA ASP A 131 18.23 -6.33 -5.21
C ASP A 131 18.71 -6.59 -3.78
N GLY A 132 19.97 -7.03 -3.59
CA GLY A 132 20.53 -7.40 -2.28
C GLY A 132 20.45 -6.28 -1.25
N ASP A 133 20.91 -5.08 -1.59
CA ASP A 133 20.88 -3.93 -0.66
C ASP A 133 19.46 -3.54 -0.27
N ARG A 134 18.51 -3.64 -1.21
CA ARG A 134 17.09 -3.38 -0.96
C ARG A 134 16.54 -4.39 0.05
N PHE A 135 16.77 -5.67 -0.18
CA PHE A 135 16.35 -6.74 0.73
C PHE A 135 16.98 -6.57 2.12
N LEU A 136 18.28 -6.30 2.20
CA LEU A 136 18.98 -6.13 3.47
C LEU A 136 18.48 -4.91 4.24
N ALA A 137 18.17 -3.81 3.57
CA ALA A 137 17.58 -2.63 4.21
C ALA A 137 16.18 -2.93 4.77
N ASP A 138 15.33 -3.63 4.00
CA ASP A 138 14.00 -4.03 4.45
C ASP A 138 14.06 -5.00 5.64
N LEU A 139 14.97 -5.98 5.59
CA LEU A 139 15.19 -6.94 6.68
C LEU A 139 15.70 -6.23 7.94
N LYS A 140 16.67 -5.32 7.79
CA LYS A 140 17.20 -4.52 8.89
C LYS A 140 16.07 -3.72 9.55
N HIS A 141 15.26 -3.00 8.77
CA HIS A 141 14.12 -2.26 9.28
C HIS A 141 13.10 -3.17 9.99
N ALA A 142 12.78 -4.33 9.42
CA ALA A 142 11.83 -5.28 10.00
C ALA A 142 12.29 -5.89 11.35
N ILE A 143 13.61 -5.91 11.60
CA ILE A 143 14.24 -6.35 12.87
C ILE A 143 14.33 -5.20 13.87
N GLU A 144 14.78 -4.03 13.43
CA GLU A 144 15.09 -2.89 14.30
C GLU A 144 13.86 -2.07 14.71
N ARG A 145 12.80 -2.07 13.90
CA ARG A 145 11.62 -1.26 14.19
C ARG A 145 10.95 -1.67 15.50
N PRO A 146 10.40 -0.71 16.27
CA PRO A 146 9.65 -1.04 17.48
C PRO A 146 8.50 -1.99 17.18
N VAL A 147 8.43 -3.09 17.94
CA VAL A 147 7.39 -4.12 17.82
C VAL A 147 6.92 -4.55 19.21
N VAL A 148 5.64 -4.92 19.30
CA VAL A 148 5.02 -5.50 20.49
C VAL A 148 4.24 -6.75 20.10
N PHE A 149 4.00 -7.63 21.07
CA PHE A 149 3.44 -8.96 20.86
C PHE A 149 2.13 -9.16 21.61
N ASP A 150 1.35 -10.16 21.17
CA ASP A 150 0.10 -10.59 21.82
C ASP A 150 -0.82 -9.40 22.11
N ALA A 151 -1.11 -8.62 21.07
CA ALA A 151 -1.77 -7.33 21.20
C ALA A 151 -3.29 -7.47 21.00
N ILE A 152 -4.03 -6.81 21.88
CA ILE A 152 -5.48 -6.62 21.77
C ILE A 152 -5.76 -5.13 21.80
N MET A 153 -6.40 -4.63 20.74
CA MET A 153 -6.83 -3.24 20.64
C MET A 153 -8.35 -3.14 20.76
N ARG A 154 -8.82 -2.12 21.49
CA ARG A 154 -10.24 -1.79 21.61
C ARG A 154 -10.45 -0.29 21.51
N LEU A 155 -11.41 0.11 20.67
CA LEU A 155 -11.91 1.48 20.63
C LEU A 155 -13.15 1.59 21.52
N ARG A 156 -13.12 2.52 22.48
CA ARG A 156 -14.29 2.98 23.24
C ARG A 156 -14.67 4.38 22.77
N THR A 157 -15.96 4.64 22.75
CA THR A 157 -16.54 5.92 22.34
C THR A 157 -17.48 6.45 23.41
N SER A 158 -17.69 7.77 23.45
CA SER A 158 -18.77 8.38 24.24
C SER A 158 -20.15 7.92 23.76
N THR A 159 -21.17 8.13 24.60
CA THR A 159 -22.57 7.82 24.30
C THR A 159 -23.01 8.36 22.94
N GLY A 160 -23.82 7.57 22.23
CA GLY A 160 -24.36 7.90 20.91
C GLY A 160 -23.47 7.49 19.74
N LEU A 161 -22.26 6.98 19.99
CA LEU A 161 -21.37 6.44 18.96
C LEU A 161 -21.03 4.98 19.20
N ARG A 162 -20.87 4.22 18.11
CA ARG A 162 -20.33 2.86 18.16
C ARG A 162 -19.35 2.56 17.02
N PRO A 163 -18.21 1.91 17.30
CA PRO A 163 -17.39 1.29 16.26
C PRO A 163 -18.18 0.17 15.57
N VAL A 164 -18.11 0.06 14.24
CA VAL A 164 -18.88 -0.93 13.46
C VAL A 164 -18.03 -1.79 12.53
N GLU A 165 -17.00 -1.23 11.91
CA GLU A 165 -16.14 -1.93 10.96
C GLU A 165 -14.69 -1.57 11.23
N PHE A 166 -13.80 -2.53 10.98
CA PHE A 166 -12.38 -2.44 11.32
C PHE A 166 -11.55 -2.91 10.14
N TYR A 167 -10.57 -2.10 9.75
CA TYR A 167 -9.76 -2.33 8.56
C TYR A 167 -8.28 -2.30 8.93
N GLY A 168 -7.56 -3.35 8.54
CA GLY A 168 -6.13 -3.50 8.79
C GLY A 168 -5.67 -4.94 8.62
N ASN A 169 -4.37 -5.17 8.85
CA ASN A 169 -3.84 -6.52 9.05
C ASN A 169 -4.18 -6.97 10.48
N ILE A 170 -5.44 -7.34 10.67
CA ILE A 170 -6.05 -7.64 11.97
C ILE A 170 -6.91 -8.90 11.88
N ALA A 171 -7.17 -9.50 13.04
CA ALA A 171 -8.19 -10.53 13.22
C ALA A 171 -9.15 -10.14 14.33
N MET A 172 -10.36 -10.69 14.30
CA MET A 172 -11.39 -10.43 15.30
C MET A 172 -12.20 -11.70 15.53
N ASN A 173 -12.23 -12.19 16.76
CA ASN A 173 -13.08 -13.31 17.17
C ASN A 173 -14.46 -12.85 17.67
N ASN A 174 -14.59 -11.55 17.97
CA ASN A 174 -15.83 -10.91 18.38
C ASN A 174 -16.01 -9.58 17.62
N ARG A 175 -17.01 -8.76 17.98
CA ARG A 175 -17.32 -7.51 17.25
C ARG A 175 -16.63 -6.25 17.83
N THR A 176 -15.79 -6.39 18.86
CA THR A 176 -15.27 -5.24 19.62
C THR A 176 -13.75 -5.24 19.78
N ASP A 177 -13.14 -6.41 19.93
CA ASP A 177 -11.73 -6.56 20.23
C ASP A 177 -10.97 -6.97 18.97
N ILE A 178 -9.90 -6.24 18.70
CA ILE A 178 -9.05 -6.38 17.52
C ILE A 178 -7.78 -7.09 17.98
N GLU A 179 -7.57 -8.29 17.49
CA GLU A 179 -6.46 -9.15 17.87
C GLU A 179 -5.36 -9.10 16.81
N MET A 180 -4.13 -8.88 17.26
CA MET A 180 -2.93 -8.84 16.43
C MET A 180 -1.81 -9.59 17.15
N ALA A 181 -1.20 -10.57 16.50
CA ALA A 181 -0.08 -11.28 17.11
C ALA A 181 1.13 -10.35 17.29
N THR A 182 1.34 -9.45 16.33
CA THR A 182 2.35 -8.39 16.38
C THR A 182 1.79 -7.03 15.99
N VAL A 183 2.29 -5.98 16.61
CA VAL A 183 2.05 -4.59 16.20
C VAL A 183 3.39 -3.87 16.13
N ASP A 184 3.68 -3.24 14.99
CA ASP A 184 4.88 -2.44 14.77
C ASP A 184 4.54 -0.98 14.47
N SER A 185 5.56 -0.12 14.43
CA SER A 185 5.42 1.33 14.22
C SER A 185 4.82 1.72 12.87
N ASP A 186 4.81 0.83 11.88
CA ASP A 186 4.43 1.15 10.50
C ASP A 186 2.97 0.79 10.21
N LYS A 187 2.29 0.13 11.16
CA LYS A 187 0.91 -0.32 10.99
C LYS A 187 -0.09 0.78 11.28
N CYS A 188 -1.13 0.82 10.46
CA CYS A 188 -2.30 1.64 10.67
C CYS A 188 -3.58 0.79 10.67
N VAL A 189 -4.40 0.92 11.71
CA VAL A 189 -5.77 0.36 11.76
C VAL A 189 -6.78 1.48 11.59
N THR A 190 -7.74 1.28 10.69
CA THR A 190 -8.82 2.24 10.42
C THR A 190 -10.13 1.68 10.96
N ILE A 191 -10.90 2.50 11.68
CA ILE A 191 -12.14 2.09 12.33
C ILE A 191 -13.29 2.98 11.87
N GLU A 192 -14.33 2.36 11.32
CA GLU A 192 -15.58 3.05 10.98
C GLU A 192 -16.45 3.17 12.22
N VAL A 193 -16.93 4.38 12.51
CA VAL A 193 -17.80 4.67 13.64
C VAL A 193 -19.14 5.19 13.12
N LYS A 194 -20.23 4.67 13.68
CA LYS A 194 -21.60 5.09 13.35
C LYS A 194 -22.29 5.68 14.56
N HIS A 195 -23.33 6.46 14.29
CA HIS A 195 -24.27 6.90 15.31
C HIS A 195 -25.10 5.70 15.79
N ASP A 196 -25.21 5.58 17.11
CA ASP A 196 -26.12 4.67 17.80
C ASP A 196 -27.31 5.43 18.40
N ASP A 197 -27.08 6.69 18.77
CA ASP A 197 -28.09 7.65 19.21
C ASP A 197 -27.66 9.08 18.79
N LYS A 198 -28.48 10.08 19.08
CA LYS A 198 -28.13 11.49 18.90
C LYS A 198 -26.96 11.86 19.80
N LEU A 199 -26.02 12.62 19.25
CA LEU A 199 -24.94 13.23 20.02
C LEU A 199 -25.44 14.50 20.68
N GLU A 200 -25.24 14.63 21.98
CA GLU A 200 -25.41 15.89 22.67
C GLU A 200 -24.34 16.89 22.20
N GLY A 201 -24.65 18.19 22.26
CA GLY A 201 -23.67 19.21 21.90
C GLY A 201 -22.40 19.17 22.75
N GLY A 202 -21.29 19.66 22.21
CA GLY A 202 -20.00 19.66 22.88
C GLY A 202 -19.01 18.75 22.18
N ASN A 203 -18.36 17.84 22.92
CA ASN A 203 -17.34 16.95 22.39
C ASN A 203 -17.78 15.48 22.44
N ALA A 204 -17.53 14.76 21.35
CA ALA A 204 -17.48 13.31 21.32
C ALA A 204 -16.08 12.82 21.71
N TYR A 205 -16.01 11.73 22.45
CA TYR A 205 -14.75 11.20 22.97
C TYR A 205 -14.45 9.83 22.39
N PHE A 206 -13.18 9.60 22.10
CA PHE A 206 -12.64 8.36 21.56
C PHE A 206 -11.45 7.96 22.43
N GLN A 207 -11.45 6.71 22.89
CA GLN A 207 -10.35 6.14 23.64
C GLN A 207 -9.94 4.82 23.01
N VAL A 208 -8.75 4.80 22.42
CA VAL A 208 -8.12 3.57 21.96
C VAL A 208 -7.27 3.03 23.10
N ALA A 209 -7.51 1.78 23.48
CA ALA A 209 -6.69 1.04 24.44
C ALA A 209 -6.04 -0.15 23.72
N VAL A 210 -4.70 -0.21 23.76
CA VAL A 210 -3.91 -1.32 23.21
C VAL A 210 -3.21 -2.03 24.36
N LEU A 211 -3.66 -3.23 24.69
CA LEU A 211 -3.02 -4.12 25.65
C LEU A 211 -2.03 -5.01 24.89
N PHE A 212 -0.77 -5.06 25.30
CA PHE A 212 0.27 -5.82 24.61
C PHE A 212 1.37 -6.29 25.56
N THR A 213 2.23 -7.18 25.07
CA THR A 213 3.47 -7.61 25.74
C THR A 213 4.67 -6.96 25.03
N SER A 214 5.50 -6.23 25.77
CA SER A 214 6.70 -5.59 25.23
C SER A 214 7.79 -6.63 24.92
N VAL A 215 8.81 -6.23 24.17
CA VAL A 215 10.04 -7.03 23.96
C VAL A 215 10.78 -7.35 25.26
N SER A 216 10.58 -6.56 26.33
CA SER A 216 11.12 -6.84 27.68
C SER A 216 10.31 -7.88 28.46
N GLY A 217 9.20 -8.39 27.89
CA GLY A 217 8.33 -9.36 28.54
C GLY A 217 7.30 -8.74 29.49
N GLU A 218 7.08 -7.42 29.44
CA GLU A 218 6.12 -6.74 30.32
C GLU A 218 4.76 -6.59 29.64
N ARG A 219 3.68 -6.90 30.36
CA ARG A 219 2.33 -6.57 29.93
C ARG A 219 2.06 -5.09 30.16
N ARG A 220 1.80 -4.34 29.10
CA ARG A 220 1.60 -2.89 29.12
C ARG A 220 0.30 -2.50 28.42
N LEU A 221 -0.22 -1.34 28.79
CA LEU A 221 -1.41 -0.75 28.17
C LEU A 221 -1.04 0.64 27.62
N ARG A 222 -1.25 0.84 26.31
CA ARG A 222 -1.12 2.16 25.67
C ARG A 222 -2.51 2.73 25.43
N ILE A 223 -2.71 3.98 25.85
CA ILE A 223 -3.97 4.70 25.72
C ILE A 223 -3.80 5.91 24.82
N HIS A 224 -4.67 6.06 23.83
CA HIS A 224 -4.83 7.28 23.05
C HIS A 224 -6.22 7.84 23.30
N ASN A 225 -6.30 9.08 23.78
CA ASN A 225 -7.56 9.79 23.98
C ASN A 225 -7.68 10.91 22.95
N LEU A 226 -8.83 11.01 22.30
CA LEU A 226 -9.15 12.06 21.35
C LEU A 226 -10.54 12.61 21.66
N ALA A 227 -10.66 13.94 21.69
CA ALA A 227 -11.93 14.64 21.81
C ALA A 227 -12.18 15.42 20.51
N LEU A 228 -13.34 15.23 19.89
CA LEU A 228 -13.75 15.91 18.66
C LEU A 228 -15.04 16.68 18.91
N SER A 229 -15.13 17.91 18.45
CA SER A 229 -16.35 18.70 18.60
C SER A 229 -17.47 18.16 17.72
N VAL A 230 -18.67 18.06 18.29
CA VAL A 230 -19.89 17.63 17.59
C VAL A 230 -20.36 18.76 16.69
N ALA A 231 -20.40 18.51 15.38
CA ALA A 231 -20.91 19.47 14.41
C ALA A 231 -22.45 19.52 14.47
N MET A 232 -23.00 20.73 14.59
CA MET A 232 -24.46 20.96 14.64
C MET A 232 -25.08 21.19 13.25
N ASP A 233 -24.25 21.46 12.25
CA ASP A 233 -24.68 21.66 10.87
C ASP A 233 -23.66 21.07 9.89
N TYR A 234 -24.10 20.90 8.64
CA TYR A 234 -23.26 20.36 7.58
C TYR A 234 -22.03 21.24 7.32
N ALA A 235 -22.16 22.57 7.38
CA ALA A 235 -21.06 23.46 7.04
C ALA A 235 -19.87 23.29 8.01
N ALA A 236 -20.14 23.14 9.31
CA ALA A 236 -19.14 22.84 10.34
C ALA A 236 -18.49 21.46 10.12
N MET A 237 -19.28 20.45 9.72
CA MET A 237 -18.78 19.12 9.38
C MET A 237 -17.79 19.17 8.20
N TYR A 238 -18.16 19.82 7.08
CA TYR A 238 -17.29 19.91 5.90
C TYR A 238 -16.03 20.75 6.15
N ARG A 239 -16.09 21.77 7.02
CA ARG A 239 -14.92 22.55 7.45
C ARG A 239 -13.94 21.77 8.32
N SER A 240 -14.32 20.59 8.80
CA SER A 240 -13.48 19.75 9.67
C SER A 240 -13.10 18.42 9.01
N ALA A 241 -13.41 18.25 7.71
CA ALA A 241 -13.15 17.01 6.99
C ALA A 241 -11.66 16.86 6.65
N ASP A 242 -11.13 15.66 6.84
CA ASP A 242 -9.77 15.29 6.44
C ASP A 242 -9.81 14.36 5.22
N VAL A 243 -9.41 14.90 4.07
CA VAL A 243 -9.41 14.17 2.79
C VAL A 243 -8.43 12.98 2.78
N LEU A 244 -7.33 13.06 3.53
CA LEU A 244 -6.32 11.99 3.56
C LEU A 244 -6.88 10.78 4.30
N THR A 245 -7.53 11.02 5.44
CA THR A 245 -8.22 9.98 6.22
C THR A 245 -9.38 9.36 5.43
N ILE A 246 -10.16 10.19 4.71
CA ILE A 246 -11.26 9.69 3.85
C ILE A 246 -10.70 8.79 2.73
N LEU A 247 -9.62 9.19 2.05
CA LEU A 247 -8.99 8.37 1.02
C LEU A 247 -8.51 7.03 1.59
N ASN A 248 -7.83 7.05 2.73
CA ASN A 248 -7.35 5.84 3.40
C ASN A 248 -8.49 4.88 3.74
N TYR A 249 -9.58 5.41 4.30
CA TYR A 249 -10.79 4.63 4.56
C TYR A 249 -11.38 4.04 3.27
N LEU A 250 -11.56 4.84 2.22
CA LEU A 250 -12.13 4.39 0.95
C LEU A 250 -11.28 3.30 0.29
N ALA A 251 -9.95 3.40 0.37
CA ALA A 251 -9.03 2.38 -0.13
C ALA A 251 -9.17 1.06 0.63
N LYS A 252 -9.18 1.09 1.96
CA LYS A 252 -9.35 -0.12 2.78
C LYS A 252 -10.75 -0.72 2.67
N PHE A 253 -11.78 0.14 2.53
CA PHE A 253 -13.14 -0.27 2.21
C PHE A 253 -13.16 -1.02 0.87
N ALA A 254 -12.54 -0.46 -0.17
CA ALA A 254 -12.51 -1.06 -1.50
C ALA A 254 -11.79 -2.42 -1.52
N GLU A 255 -10.63 -2.51 -0.89
CA GLU A 255 -9.85 -3.75 -0.77
C GLU A 255 -10.68 -4.87 -0.13
N ARG A 256 -11.33 -4.57 1.01
CA ARG A 256 -12.18 -5.53 1.72
C ARG A 256 -13.37 -5.98 0.87
N HIS A 257 -13.98 -5.05 0.13
CA HIS A 257 -15.14 -5.34 -0.71
C HIS A 257 -14.78 -6.09 -1.98
N GLN A 258 -13.57 -5.92 -2.50
CA GLN A 258 -13.11 -6.62 -3.69
C GLN A 258 -12.96 -8.14 -3.47
N MET A 259 -12.81 -8.56 -2.22
CA MET A 259 -12.86 -9.97 -1.82
C MET A 259 -14.28 -10.56 -1.83
N GLN A 260 -15.31 -9.73 -1.98
CA GLN A 260 -16.72 -10.12 -1.84
C GLN A 260 -17.58 -9.75 -3.06
N LYS A 261 -17.26 -8.65 -3.73
CA LYS A 261 -17.99 -8.04 -4.84
C LYS A 261 -17.14 -8.01 -6.10
N THR A 262 -17.78 -7.79 -7.24
CA THR A 262 -17.06 -7.65 -8.51
C THR A 262 -16.27 -6.31 -8.55
N PRO A 263 -15.17 -6.23 -9.33
CA PRO A 263 -14.41 -4.99 -9.47
C PRO A 263 -15.24 -3.82 -10.02
N LYS A 264 -16.30 -4.12 -10.80
CA LYS A 264 -17.24 -3.11 -11.30
C LYS A 264 -18.10 -2.55 -10.17
N GLU A 265 -18.69 -3.40 -9.35
CA GLU A 265 -19.52 -2.98 -8.20
C GLU A 265 -18.71 -2.16 -7.19
N VAL A 266 -17.44 -2.51 -6.95
CA VAL A 266 -16.56 -1.73 -6.07
C VAL A 266 -16.32 -0.31 -6.63
N ARG A 267 -16.03 -0.20 -7.94
CA ARG A 267 -15.85 1.09 -8.63
C ARG A 267 -17.09 1.98 -8.55
N GLU A 268 -18.26 1.40 -8.82
CA GLU A 268 -19.55 2.08 -8.73
C GLU A 268 -19.85 2.51 -7.29
N SER A 269 -19.57 1.65 -6.30
CA SER A 269 -19.77 1.98 -4.88
C SER A 269 -18.90 3.14 -4.43
N LEU A 270 -17.62 3.18 -4.83
CA LEU A 270 -16.73 4.30 -4.50
C LEU A 270 -17.18 5.59 -5.15
N THR A 271 -17.52 5.55 -6.44
CA THR A 271 -17.97 6.73 -7.18
C THR A 271 -19.28 7.27 -6.60
N SER A 272 -20.25 6.40 -6.34
CA SER A 272 -21.52 6.77 -5.72
C SER A 272 -21.32 7.43 -4.35
N ARG A 273 -20.42 6.91 -3.50
CA ARG A 273 -20.09 7.53 -2.21
C ARG A 273 -19.51 8.93 -2.35
N VAL A 274 -18.57 9.14 -3.27
CA VAL A 274 -17.99 10.47 -3.51
C VAL A 274 -19.04 11.43 -4.05
N ALA A 275 -19.83 10.99 -5.02
CA ALA A 275 -20.93 11.80 -5.56
C ALA A 275 -21.93 12.19 -4.47
N GLN A 276 -22.28 11.27 -3.58
CA GLN A 276 -23.18 11.55 -2.45
C GLN A 276 -22.57 12.56 -1.46
N ILE A 277 -21.29 12.41 -1.09
CA ILE A 277 -20.59 13.38 -0.22
C ILE A 277 -20.65 14.78 -0.81
N LEU A 278 -20.45 14.92 -2.12
CA LEU A 278 -20.45 16.22 -2.79
C LEU A 278 -21.85 16.76 -3.06
N ALA A 279 -22.82 15.89 -3.36
CA ALA A 279 -24.23 16.25 -3.52
C ALA A 279 -24.82 16.78 -2.21
N THR A 280 -24.53 16.15 -1.08
CA THR A 280 -24.95 16.63 0.25
C THR A 280 -24.36 18.02 0.54
N TYR A 281 -23.09 18.28 0.22
CA TYR A 281 -22.52 19.62 0.36
C TYR A 281 -23.27 20.64 -0.51
N ARG A 282 -23.53 20.28 -1.77
CA ARG A 282 -24.25 21.15 -2.71
C ARG A 282 -25.67 21.48 -2.24
N GLN A 283 -26.40 20.51 -1.68
CA GLN A 283 -27.76 20.70 -1.17
C GLN A 283 -27.80 21.58 0.07
N TYR A 284 -26.95 21.32 1.06
CA TYR A 284 -27.10 21.91 2.39
C TYR A 284 -26.16 23.08 2.68
N CYS A 285 -25.01 23.17 2.00
CA CYS A 285 -24.04 24.25 2.23
C CYS A 285 -24.02 25.29 1.11
N SER A 286 -24.47 24.95 -0.11
CA SER A 286 -24.44 25.86 -1.25
C SER A 286 -25.70 25.75 -2.13
N PRO A 287 -26.93 25.90 -1.60
CA PRO A 287 -28.16 25.66 -2.36
C PRO A 287 -28.36 26.62 -3.54
N ASN A 288 -27.89 27.87 -3.43
CA ASN A 288 -28.20 28.94 -4.39
C ASN A 288 -27.32 28.96 -5.65
N SER A 289 -26.27 28.15 -5.74
CA SER A 289 -25.41 28.14 -6.94
C SER A 289 -26.17 27.57 -8.14
N SER A 290 -25.70 27.83 -9.37
CA SER A 290 -26.37 27.33 -10.57
C SER A 290 -26.11 25.82 -10.79
N LEU A 291 -27.07 25.09 -11.37
CA LEU A 291 -26.94 23.64 -11.61
C LEU A 291 -25.77 23.27 -12.54
N GLY A 292 -25.33 24.21 -13.38
CA GLY A 292 -24.17 24.07 -14.25
C GLY A 292 -22.82 24.19 -13.53
N GLN A 293 -22.79 24.69 -12.29
CA GLN A 293 -21.56 24.82 -11.50
C GLN A 293 -21.34 23.59 -10.62
N LEU A 294 -20.12 23.03 -10.70
CA LEU A 294 -19.63 22.05 -9.74
C LEU A 294 -19.04 22.80 -8.55
N VAL A 295 -19.72 22.75 -7.40
CA VAL A 295 -19.27 23.40 -6.16
C VAL A 295 -18.73 22.35 -5.22
N LEU A 296 -17.47 22.49 -4.81
CA LEU A 296 -16.79 21.56 -3.92
C LEU A 296 -16.46 22.24 -2.58
N PRO A 297 -16.44 21.50 -1.46
CA PRO A 297 -15.90 22.01 -0.20
C PRO A 297 -14.38 22.18 -0.31
N GLU A 298 -13.81 23.23 0.28
CA GLU A 298 -12.38 23.54 0.17
C GLU A 298 -11.47 22.37 0.59
N LEU A 299 -11.77 21.74 1.74
CA LEU A 299 -10.97 20.62 2.26
C LEU A 299 -11.13 19.32 1.46
N LEU A 300 -12.18 19.20 0.65
CA LEU A 300 -12.45 18.02 -0.18
C LEU A 300 -12.30 18.29 -1.68
N LYS A 301 -11.73 19.44 -2.07
CA LYS A 301 -11.60 19.83 -3.50
C LYS A 301 -10.81 18.82 -4.32
N ILE A 302 -9.84 18.14 -3.70
CA ILE A 302 -9.02 17.11 -4.34
C ILE A 302 -9.57 15.69 -4.17
N LEU A 303 -10.68 15.49 -3.45
CA LEU A 303 -11.25 14.16 -3.23
C LEU A 303 -11.59 13.44 -4.55
N PRO A 304 -12.23 14.08 -5.55
CA PRO A 304 -12.50 13.43 -6.84
C PRO A 304 -11.22 12.98 -7.56
N LEU A 305 -10.16 13.79 -7.47
CA LEU A 305 -8.85 13.46 -8.04
C LEU A 305 -8.28 12.20 -7.39
N LEU A 306 -8.19 12.19 -6.06
CA LEU A 306 -7.61 11.09 -5.30
C LEU A 306 -8.40 9.79 -5.48
N VAL A 307 -9.73 9.86 -5.54
CA VAL A 307 -10.54 8.65 -5.79
C VAL A 307 -10.38 8.18 -7.24
N ASN A 308 -10.32 9.06 -8.23
CA ASN A 308 -10.00 8.64 -9.60
C ASN A 308 -8.63 7.93 -9.68
N SER A 309 -7.63 8.46 -8.98
CA SER A 309 -6.30 7.85 -8.89
C SER A 309 -6.33 6.49 -8.18
N LEU A 310 -7.12 6.35 -7.11
CA LEU A 310 -7.38 5.06 -6.45
C LEU A 310 -7.97 4.05 -7.43
N LEU A 311 -9.00 4.42 -8.21
CA LEU A 311 -9.63 3.52 -9.17
C LEU A 311 -8.68 3.04 -10.29
N LYS A 312 -7.61 3.80 -10.56
CA LYS A 312 -6.56 3.49 -11.55
C LYS A 312 -5.40 2.67 -11.02
N SER A 313 -5.30 2.49 -9.70
CA SER A 313 -4.20 1.75 -9.09
C SER A 313 -4.28 0.27 -9.44
N ASP A 314 -3.14 -0.38 -9.70
CA ASP A 314 -3.06 -1.82 -9.97
C ASP A 314 -3.53 -2.70 -8.78
N ALA A 315 -3.82 -2.13 -7.61
CA ALA A 315 -4.56 -2.83 -6.55
C ALA A 315 -6.06 -3.01 -6.89
N PHE A 316 -6.63 -2.14 -7.72
CA PHE A 316 -8.05 -2.10 -8.09
C PHE A 316 -8.32 -2.22 -9.61
N SER A 317 -7.49 -1.62 -10.47
CA SER A 317 -7.57 -1.75 -11.92
C SER A 317 -6.99 -3.09 -12.36
N GLY A 318 -7.79 -3.96 -12.96
CA GLY A 318 -7.28 -5.18 -13.60
C GLY A 318 -6.56 -4.87 -14.92
N GLY A 319 -5.90 -5.86 -15.50
CA GLY A 319 -5.27 -5.73 -16.82
C GLY A 319 -4.48 -6.98 -17.21
N SER A 320 -4.28 -7.19 -18.51
CA SER A 320 -3.53 -8.35 -19.05
C SER A 320 -2.07 -8.39 -18.61
N GLU A 321 -1.49 -7.22 -18.35
CA GLU A 321 -0.08 -7.06 -17.99
C GLU A 321 0.22 -7.38 -16.52
N LEU A 322 -0.80 -7.47 -15.66
CA LEU A 322 -0.63 -7.71 -14.22
C LEU A 322 -0.67 -9.20 -13.91
N THR A 323 0.26 -9.68 -13.06
CA THR A 323 0.20 -11.06 -12.56
C THR A 323 -0.77 -11.17 -11.38
N VAL A 324 -1.32 -12.37 -11.14
CA VAL A 324 -2.19 -12.62 -9.98
C VAL A 324 -1.46 -12.31 -8.67
N ASP A 325 -0.18 -12.66 -8.59
CA ASP A 325 0.63 -12.41 -7.39
C ASP A 325 0.96 -10.94 -7.18
N ASP A 326 1.13 -10.15 -8.25
CA ASP A 326 1.32 -8.70 -8.11
C ASP A 326 0.02 -8.04 -7.65
N ARG A 327 -1.11 -8.43 -8.23
CA ARG A 327 -2.43 -7.97 -7.80
C ARG A 327 -2.68 -8.26 -6.32
N ALA A 328 -2.49 -9.52 -5.90
CA ALA A 328 -2.69 -9.93 -4.51
C ALA A 328 -1.72 -9.22 -3.55
N TRP A 329 -0.46 -9.06 -3.95
CA TRP A 329 0.53 -8.35 -3.15
C TRP A 329 0.16 -6.88 -2.95
N LEU A 330 -0.17 -6.15 -4.02
CA LEU A 330 -0.54 -4.74 -3.96
C LEU A 330 -1.78 -4.51 -3.09
N MET A 331 -2.80 -5.37 -3.20
CA MET A 331 -3.96 -5.32 -2.32
C MET A 331 -3.57 -5.48 -0.84
N GLN A 332 -2.66 -6.41 -0.52
CA GLN A 332 -2.24 -6.66 0.86
C GLN A 332 -1.35 -5.57 1.47
N LEU A 333 -0.84 -4.62 0.67
CA LEU A 333 -0.14 -3.44 1.20
C LEU A 333 -1.12 -2.45 1.84
N LEU A 334 -2.32 -2.30 1.26
CA LEU A 334 -3.28 -1.25 1.62
C LEU A 334 -3.76 -1.27 3.07
N PRO A 335 -4.07 -2.44 3.69
CA PRO A 335 -4.61 -2.47 5.05
C PRO A 335 -3.66 -1.86 6.08
N SER A 336 -2.34 -1.94 5.86
CA SER A 336 -1.35 -1.39 6.81
C SER A 336 -1.01 0.09 6.57
N MET A 337 -1.31 0.66 5.40
CA MET A 337 -0.91 2.02 5.04
C MET A 337 -1.53 3.07 5.98
N SER A 338 -0.70 4.04 6.38
CA SER A 338 -1.16 5.28 7.01
C SER A 338 -1.89 6.18 6.01
N PRO A 339 -2.60 7.22 6.46
CA PRO A 339 -3.20 8.20 5.55
C PRO A 339 -2.20 8.82 4.57
N LEU A 340 -1.01 9.19 5.04
CA LEU A 340 0.04 9.78 4.21
C LEU A 340 0.58 8.79 3.17
N ASP A 341 0.85 7.55 3.58
CA ASP A 341 1.34 6.51 2.67
C ASP A 341 0.30 6.19 1.59
N SER A 342 -0.99 6.15 1.96
CA SER A 342 -2.06 5.89 0.99
C SER A 342 -2.17 7.01 -0.04
N VAL A 343 -1.97 8.27 0.35
CA VAL A 343 -1.99 9.41 -0.58
C VAL A 343 -0.80 9.32 -1.54
N LEU A 344 0.41 9.06 -1.04
CA LEU A 344 1.60 8.89 -1.87
C LEU A 344 1.46 7.70 -2.84
N TYR A 345 0.84 6.61 -2.38
CA TYR A 345 0.62 5.42 -3.19
C TYR A 345 -0.35 5.67 -4.36
N PHE A 346 -1.46 6.38 -4.11
CA PHE A 346 -2.47 6.64 -5.14
C PHE A 346 -2.13 7.85 -6.01
N TYR A 347 -1.56 8.90 -5.44
CA TYR A 347 -1.11 10.09 -6.17
C TYR A 347 0.41 10.22 -6.00
N PRO A 348 1.20 9.67 -6.94
CA PRO A 348 2.65 9.68 -6.86
C PRO A 348 3.21 11.09 -6.78
N ARG A 349 4.42 11.22 -6.24
CA ARG A 349 5.19 12.46 -6.31
C ARG A 349 6.01 12.46 -7.59
N LEU A 350 5.80 13.46 -8.46
CA LEU A 350 6.60 13.67 -9.67
C LEU A 350 7.49 14.91 -9.48
N THR A 351 8.82 14.75 -9.49
CA THR A 351 9.78 15.84 -9.18
C THR A 351 10.82 16.00 -10.30
N PRO A 352 11.07 17.23 -10.79
CA PRO A 352 12.12 17.50 -11.76
C PRO A 352 13.52 17.44 -11.12
N LEU A 353 14.52 17.01 -11.87
CA LEU A 353 15.84 16.64 -11.33
C LEU A 353 17.03 17.39 -11.92
N VAL A 354 16.91 18.01 -13.11
CA VAL A 354 18.09 18.59 -13.79
C VAL A 354 18.73 19.70 -12.95
N ARG A 355 17.91 20.46 -12.21
CA ARG A 355 18.35 21.59 -11.37
C ARG A 355 18.36 21.27 -9.88
N LEU A 356 18.34 20.00 -9.50
CA LEU A 356 18.25 19.58 -8.10
C LEU A 356 19.40 20.13 -7.24
N GLU A 357 20.61 20.15 -7.79
CA GLU A 357 21.81 20.64 -7.08
C GLU A 357 21.80 22.14 -6.75
N LEU A 358 20.92 22.92 -7.40
CA LEU A 358 20.78 24.36 -7.19
C LEU A 358 19.78 24.69 -6.08
N LEU A 359 19.08 23.68 -5.56
CA LEU A 359 18.03 23.85 -4.57
C LEU A 359 18.59 23.60 -3.18
N ASN A 360 18.29 24.52 -2.26
CA ASN A 360 18.55 24.34 -0.83
C ASN A 360 17.42 23.55 -0.13
N GLU A 361 16.27 23.40 -0.79
CA GLU A 361 15.06 22.74 -0.29
C GLU A 361 14.60 21.65 -1.27
N SER A 362 13.63 20.83 -0.85
CA SER A 362 13.01 19.81 -1.70
C SER A 362 12.47 20.41 -3.01
N PRO A 363 12.72 19.79 -4.18
CA PRO A 363 12.16 20.26 -5.44
C PRO A 363 10.63 20.27 -5.39
N PRO A 364 9.96 21.30 -5.93
CA PRO A 364 8.51 21.33 -6.00
C PRO A 364 8.02 20.21 -6.92
N ALA A 365 7.02 19.45 -6.45
CA ALA A 365 6.40 18.42 -7.26
C ALA A 365 5.51 19.05 -8.36
N VAL A 366 5.47 18.39 -9.51
CA VAL A 366 4.58 18.73 -10.63
C VAL A 366 3.42 17.74 -10.71
N ARG A 367 2.36 18.11 -11.43
CA ARG A 367 1.17 17.26 -11.60
C ARG A 367 1.50 15.98 -12.35
N CYS A 368 0.86 14.87 -11.94
CA CYS A 368 1.04 13.55 -12.52
C CYS A 368 0.30 13.39 -13.86
N SER A 369 0.72 14.16 -14.86
CA SER A 369 0.27 14.05 -16.25
C SER A 369 1.47 14.12 -17.20
N TYR A 370 1.40 13.37 -18.30
CA TYR A 370 2.43 13.33 -19.33
C TYR A 370 2.67 14.68 -19.98
N GLU A 371 1.68 15.58 -19.99
CA GLU A 371 1.84 16.95 -20.50
C GLU A 371 2.88 17.77 -19.73
N ASN A 372 3.17 17.38 -18.48
CA ASN A 372 4.14 18.06 -17.61
C ASN A 372 5.55 17.47 -17.71
N LEU A 373 5.75 16.40 -18.49
CA LEU A 373 7.07 15.81 -18.73
C LEU A 373 7.76 16.51 -19.90
N LEU A 374 8.69 17.42 -19.58
CA LEU A 374 9.48 18.13 -20.57
C LEU A 374 10.60 17.25 -21.13
N HIS A 375 10.86 17.36 -22.43
CA HIS A 375 11.85 16.55 -23.15
C HIS A 375 13.29 16.84 -22.73
N ASP A 376 13.56 18.05 -22.23
CA ASP A 376 14.86 18.55 -21.77
C ASP A 376 15.08 18.38 -20.27
N GLU A 377 14.14 17.73 -19.57
CA GLU A 377 14.19 17.48 -18.13
C GLU A 377 14.24 15.97 -17.81
N ALA A 378 14.67 15.65 -16.61
CA ALA A 378 14.60 14.32 -16.01
C ALA A 378 13.73 14.40 -14.76
N TYR A 379 12.94 13.35 -14.51
CA TYR A 379 11.95 13.35 -13.43
C TYR A 379 12.07 12.09 -12.57
N LEU A 380 11.85 12.24 -11.27
CA LEU A 380 11.62 11.15 -10.34
C LEU A 380 10.13 11.05 -10.06
N LEU A 381 9.52 9.93 -10.44
CA LEU A 381 8.17 9.55 -10.05
C LEU A 381 8.25 8.53 -8.92
N ASP A 382 7.62 8.83 -7.78
CA ASP A 382 7.71 8.00 -6.58
C ASP A 382 6.34 7.84 -5.92
N ASN A 383 5.89 6.60 -5.75
CA ASN A 383 4.62 6.29 -5.09
C ASN A 383 4.79 5.54 -3.75
N GLY A 384 6.01 5.51 -3.19
CA GLY A 384 6.29 4.80 -1.94
C GLY A 384 6.46 3.27 -2.07
N VAL A 385 6.11 2.68 -3.22
CA VAL A 385 6.30 1.24 -3.50
C VAL A 385 7.25 1.02 -4.69
N LEU A 386 7.13 1.86 -5.71
CA LEU A 386 7.94 1.89 -6.92
C LEU A 386 8.48 3.31 -7.13
N MET A 387 9.67 3.39 -7.71
CA MET A 387 10.30 4.65 -8.07
C MET A 387 10.76 4.57 -9.53
N PHE A 388 10.44 5.57 -10.34
CA PHE A 388 10.87 5.67 -11.73
C PHE A 388 11.72 6.92 -11.92
N LEU A 389 12.90 6.73 -12.50
CA LEU A 389 13.73 7.81 -13.01
C LEU A 389 13.50 7.92 -14.51
N TRP A 390 12.63 8.84 -14.92
CA TRP A 390 12.36 9.11 -16.32
C TRP A 390 13.33 10.15 -16.89
N ILE A 391 13.83 9.90 -18.09
CA ILE A 391 14.85 10.73 -18.75
C ILE A 391 14.29 11.19 -20.09
N GLY A 392 14.14 12.49 -20.27
CA GLY A 392 13.75 13.10 -21.54
C GLY A 392 14.81 12.93 -22.63
N GLN A 393 14.36 12.88 -23.88
CA GLN A 393 15.25 12.65 -25.03
C GLN A 393 16.26 13.78 -25.29
N SER A 394 15.98 14.98 -24.80
CA SER A 394 16.76 16.22 -24.99
C SER A 394 17.42 16.71 -23.70
N VAL A 395 17.52 15.86 -22.67
CA VAL A 395 18.21 16.19 -21.42
C VAL A 395 19.65 16.60 -21.71
N PRO A 396 20.20 17.64 -21.03
CA PRO A 396 21.56 18.10 -21.25
C PRO A 396 22.58 16.97 -21.14
N THR A 397 23.47 16.85 -22.13
CA THR A 397 24.52 15.82 -22.17
C THR A 397 25.42 15.85 -20.95
N GLN A 398 25.66 17.04 -20.39
CA GLN A 398 26.40 17.22 -19.14
C GLN A 398 25.73 16.49 -17.97
N TRP A 399 24.40 16.61 -17.82
CA TRP A 399 23.66 15.91 -16.76
C TRP A 399 23.73 14.39 -16.95
N ILE A 400 23.63 13.91 -18.21
CA ILE A 400 23.76 12.47 -18.52
C ILE A 400 25.17 11.96 -18.15
N GLN A 401 26.21 12.72 -18.48
CA GLN A 401 27.59 12.39 -18.14
C GLN A 401 27.80 12.38 -16.62
N ASP A 402 27.20 13.33 -15.91
CA ASP A 402 27.34 13.44 -14.46
C ASP A 402 26.61 12.32 -13.70
N VAL A 403 25.41 11.94 -14.15
CA VAL A 403 24.59 10.91 -13.47
C VAL A 403 24.93 9.49 -13.91
N PHE A 404 25.11 9.27 -15.22
CA PHE A 404 25.31 7.92 -15.80
C PHE A 404 26.74 7.65 -16.26
N GLY A 405 27.59 8.68 -16.37
CA GLY A 405 28.97 8.52 -16.85
C GLY A 405 29.09 8.19 -18.34
N VAL A 406 28.02 8.42 -19.12
CA VAL A 406 27.99 8.16 -20.56
C VAL A 406 27.76 9.46 -21.34
N PRO A 407 28.30 9.61 -22.55
CA PRO A 407 28.29 10.86 -23.30
C PRO A 407 26.94 11.22 -23.93
N THR A 408 26.05 10.23 -24.15
CA THR A 408 24.80 10.44 -24.91
C THR A 408 23.63 9.66 -24.33
N PHE A 409 22.41 10.15 -24.57
CA PHE A 409 21.15 9.52 -24.18
C PHE A 409 21.03 8.06 -24.65
N ALA A 410 21.51 7.76 -25.86
CA ALA A 410 21.46 6.42 -26.43
C ALA A 410 22.27 5.39 -25.63
N GLN A 411 23.35 5.80 -24.97
CA GLN A 411 24.27 4.92 -24.25
C GLN A 411 23.86 4.64 -22.79
N ILE A 412 22.78 5.26 -22.30
CA ILE A 412 22.27 5.00 -20.95
C ILE A 412 21.75 3.56 -20.91
N ASN A 413 22.31 2.76 -20.00
CA ASN A 413 21.94 1.37 -19.75
C ASN A 413 20.82 1.31 -18.70
N THR A 414 19.65 0.81 -19.09
CA THR A 414 18.47 0.68 -18.24
C THR A 414 18.31 -0.72 -17.64
N ASP A 415 19.10 -1.72 -18.05
CA ASP A 415 18.98 -3.12 -17.60
C ASP A 415 19.34 -3.31 -16.13
N LYS A 416 20.32 -2.54 -15.63
CA LYS A 416 20.79 -2.65 -14.26
C LYS A 416 19.90 -1.90 -13.26
N ASN A 417 19.19 -0.86 -13.70
CA ASN A 417 18.34 -0.03 -12.84
C ASN A 417 19.07 0.49 -11.58
N GLN A 418 20.37 0.77 -11.72
CA GLN A 418 21.23 1.25 -10.63
C GLN A 418 21.85 2.59 -11.03
N LEU A 419 21.86 3.52 -10.08
CA LEU A 419 22.60 4.76 -10.19
C LEU A 419 24.08 4.50 -9.90
N ILE A 420 24.96 4.99 -10.76
CA ILE A 420 26.40 4.88 -10.55
C ILE A 420 26.82 6.00 -9.62
N GLU A 421 27.56 5.65 -8.56
CA GLU A 421 28.21 6.66 -7.73
C GLU A 421 29.28 7.41 -8.54
N LYS A 422 29.08 8.72 -8.68
CA LYS A 422 30.03 9.63 -9.32
C LYS A 422 30.36 10.77 -8.38
N ASP A 423 31.62 11.21 -8.45
CA ASP A 423 32.13 12.28 -7.62
C ASP A 423 31.88 13.66 -8.25
N ASN A 424 30.61 14.00 -8.45
CA ASN A 424 30.18 15.33 -8.90
C ASN A 424 28.92 15.79 -8.13
N PRO A 425 28.63 17.11 -8.11
CA PRO A 425 27.52 17.65 -7.33
C PRO A 425 26.16 17.09 -7.77
N THR A 426 25.90 16.97 -9.07
CA THR A 426 24.65 16.41 -9.63
C THR A 426 24.35 15.00 -9.12
N SER A 427 25.30 14.07 -9.25
CA SER A 427 25.15 12.67 -8.82
C SER A 427 25.01 12.56 -7.31
N ARG A 428 25.80 13.33 -6.53
CA ARG A 428 25.68 13.35 -5.07
C ARG A 428 24.31 13.87 -4.62
N SER A 429 23.83 14.95 -5.23
CA SER A 429 22.54 15.57 -4.89
C SER A 429 21.37 14.63 -5.21
N LEU A 430 21.38 14.01 -6.39
CA LEU A 430 20.36 13.02 -6.77
C LEU A 430 20.33 11.82 -5.84
N ARG A 431 21.50 11.24 -5.51
CA ARG A 431 21.57 10.09 -4.60
C ARG A 431 21.14 10.46 -3.18
N CYS A 432 21.57 11.62 -2.66
CA CYS A 432 21.16 12.10 -1.35
C CYS A 432 19.64 12.27 -1.29
N TRP A 433 19.05 12.92 -2.29
CA TRP A 433 17.61 13.10 -2.40
C TRP A 433 16.83 11.77 -2.43
N ILE A 434 17.31 10.79 -3.20
CA ILE A 434 16.69 9.46 -3.27
C ILE A 434 16.80 8.72 -1.93
N GLU A 435 17.93 8.82 -1.23
CA GLU A 435 18.08 8.24 0.11
C GLU A 435 17.19 8.93 1.14
N GLU A 436 17.08 10.26 1.09
CA GLU A 436 16.18 11.05 1.95
C GLU A 436 14.72 10.67 1.73
N LEU A 437 14.30 10.50 0.47
CA LEU A 437 12.95 10.05 0.15
C LEU A 437 12.68 8.68 0.75
N GLN A 438 13.63 7.76 0.68
CA GLN A 438 13.50 6.40 1.17
C GLN A 438 13.68 6.27 2.69
N ALA A 439 14.26 7.27 3.35
CA ALA A 439 14.48 7.28 4.79
C ALA A 439 13.16 7.19 5.55
N GLY A 440 13.10 6.32 6.56
CA GLY A 440 11.93 6.14 7.41
C GLY A 440 10.74 5.43 6.75
N ARG A 441 10.88 4.95 5.50
CA ARG A 441 9.84 4.12 4.88
C ARG A 441 9.86 2.71 5.45
N GLN A 442 8.67 2.12 5.49
CA GLN A 442 8.51 0.70 5.81
C GLN A 442 9.23 -0.23 4.82
N ARG A 443 9.29 0.18 3.55
CA ARG A 443 9.87 -0.59 2.45
C ARG A 443 10.77 0.29 1.60
N ARG A 444 11.93 -0.23 1.25
CA ARG A 444 12.86 0.39 0.32
C ARG A 444 12.39 0.13 -1.11
N THR A 445 12.29 1.20 -1.90
CA THR A 445 11.73 1.16 -3.25
C THR A 445 12.78 0.77 -4.27
N LYS A 446 12.40 -0.07 -5.25
CA LYS A 446 13.23 -0.31 -6.42
C LYS A 446 13.11 0.85 -7.39
N ILE A 447 14.24 1.33 -7.88
CA ILE A 447 14.31 2.38 -8.90
C ILE A 447 14.26 1.70 -10.26
N TYR A 448 13.50 2.26 -11.19
CA TYR A 448 13.47 1.86 -12.59
C TYR A 448 13.88 3.04 -13.45
N ILE A 449 14.93 2.87 -14.25
CA ILE A 449 15.43 3.90 -15.15
C ILE A 449 14.69 3.75 -16.49
N ILE A 450 13.99 4.81 -16.89
CA ILE A 450 13.11 4.81 -18.07
C ILE A 450 13.56 5.93 -19.00
N LYS A 451 13.96 5.59 -20.22
CA LYS A 451 14.17 6.59 -21.28
C LYS A 451 12.87 6.91 -22.00
N GLN A 452 12.71 8.16 -22.41
CA GLN A 452 11.62 8.57 -23.27
C GLN A 452 11.60 7.74 -24.57
N GLY A 453 10.42 7.20 -24.92
CA GLY A 453 10.24 6.37 -26.11
C GLY A 453 10.69 4.91 -25.98
N GLU A 454 11.18 4.45 -24.82
CA GLU A 454 11.50 3.05 -24.60
C GLU A 454 10.29 2.18 -24.25
N LYS A 455 10.46 0.85 -24.36
CA LYS A 455 9.42 -0.17 -24.17
C LYS A 455 8.72 -0.14 -22.82
N LEU A 456 9.41 0.30 -21.76
CA LEU A 456 8.86 0.37 -20.40
C LEU A 456 8.20 1.71 -20.08
N GLU A 457 8.30 2.71 -20.94
CA GLU A 457 7.64 4.01 -20.72
C GLU A 457 6.10 3.89 -20.61
N PRO A 458 5.39 3.08 -21.42
CA PRO A 458 3.95 2.87 -21.25
C PRO A 458 3.57 2.31 -19.87
N TRP A 459 4.44 1.50 -19.25
CA TRP A 459 4.20 1.01 -17.89
C TRP A 459 4.30 2.14 -16.86
N MET A 460 5.33 2.97 -16.94
CA MET A 460 5.47 4.15 -16.07
C MET A 460 4.33 5.16 -16.27
N LYS A 461 3.86 5.36 -17.51
CA LYS A 461 2.73 6.27 -17.82
C LYS A 461 1.44 5.91 -17.08
N LYS A 462 1.25 4.66 -16.63
CA LYS A 462 0.10 4.27 -15.79
C LYS A 462 0.07 5.01 -14.44
N PHE A 463 1.23 5.46 -13.96
CA PHE A 463 1.38 6.20 -12.71
C PHE A 463 1.22 7.72 -12.89
N LEU A 464 1.03 8.21 -14.12
CA LEU A 464 0.61 9.57 -14.42
C LEU A 464 -0.93 9.64 -14.28
N VAL A 465 -1.38 9.54 -13.02
CA VAL A 465 -2.75 9.21 -12.65
C VAL A 465 -3.82 10.24 -13.07
N GLU A 466 -3.42 11.42 -13.54
CA GLU A 466 -4.37 12.41 -14.07
C GLU A 466 -4.80 12.11 -15.51
N ASP A 467 -3.96 11.37 -16.25
CA ASP A 467 -4.19 11.02 -17.65
C ASP A 467 -5.18 9.87 -17.79
N ARG A 468 -5.70 9.68 -19.01
CA ARG A 468 -6.55 8.53 -19.33
C ARG A 468 -5.70 7.24 -19.33
N ASN A 469 -6.25 6.18 -18.72
CA ASN A 469 -5.70 4.82 -18.77
C ASN A 469 -6.74 3.87 -19.41
N ASP A 470 -6.34 2.70 -19.87
CA ASP A 470 -7.11 1.79 -20.75
C ASP A 470 -8.59 1.64 -20.37
N ASN A 471 -8.89 1.54 -19.06
CA ASN A 471 -10.25 1.35 -18.55
C ASN A 471 -10.73 2.46 -17.61
N CYS A 472 -9.99 3.56 -17.48
CA CYS A 472 -10.29 4.63 -16.52
C CYS A 472 -10.17 6.03 -17.14
N PRO A 473 -11.16 6.92 -16.89
CA PRO A 473 -11.20 8.26 -17.46
C PRO A 473 -10.02 9.14 -16.99
N SER A 474 -9.70 10.18 -17.76
CA SER A 474 -8.83 11.27 -17.26
C SER A 474 -9.47 11.94 -16.04
N TYR A 475 -8.71 12.74 -15.30
CA TYR A 475 -9.27 13.52 -14.18
C TYR A 475 -10.43 14.42 -14.62
N VAL A 476 -10.30 15.10 -15.76
CA VAL A 476 -11.34 15.99 -16.30
C VAL A 476 -12.59 15.22 -16.68
N ASP A 477 -12.44 14.07 -17.34
CA ASP A 477 -13.56 13.20 -17.70
C ASP A 477 -14.28 12.66 -16.45
N TYR A 478 -13.51 12.29 -15.41
CA TYR A 478 -14.07 11.81 -14.14
C TYR A 478 -14.84 12.91 -13.41
N LEU A 479 -14.34 14.16 -13.39
CA LEU A 479 -15.08 15.30 -12.84
C LEU A 479 -16.42 15.52 -13.56
N CYS A 480 -16.43 15.43 -14.89
CA CYS A 480 -17.67 15.52 -15.67
C CYS A 480 -18.66 14.41 -15.30
N TYR A 481 -18.16 13.18 -15.08
CA TYR A 481 -18.98 12.06 -14.65
C TYR A 481 -19.53 12.27 -13.22
N ILE A 482 -18.69 12.65 -12.27
CA ILE A 482 -19.08 12.96 -10.89
C ILE A 482 -20.12 14.10 -10.87
N HIS A 483 -19.97 15.13 -11.69
CA HIS A 483 -20.96 16.21 -11.75
C HIS A 483 -22.33 15.72 -12.25
N LYS A 484 -22.37 14.77 -13.20
CA LYS A 484 -23.63 14.14 -13.63
C LYS A 484 -24.27 13.34 -12.49
N GLU A 485 -23.50 12.54 -11.76
CA GLU A 485 -23.99 11.79 -10.60
C GLU A 485 -24.46 12.72 -9.47
N ILE A 486 -23.74 13.80 -9.18
CA ILE A 486 -24.18 14.80 -8.20
C ILE A 486 -25.54 15.37 -8.60
N ARG A 487 -25.73 15.67 -9.89
CA ARG A 487 -27.01 16.21 -10.36
C ARG A 487 -28.15 15.21 -10.21
N SER A 488 -27.94 13.91 -10.42
CA SER A 488 -28.98 12.89 -10.25
C SER A 488 -29.43 12.71 -8.80
N TYR A 489 -28.59 13.04 -7.82
CA TYR A 489 -28.96 13.05 -6.41
C TYR A 489 -29.72 14.30 -5.95
N ILE A 490 -29.64 15.40 -6.72
CA ILE A 490 -30.22 16.70 -6.37
C ILE A 490 -31.53 16.97 -7.12
N SER A 491 -31.65 16.46 -8.35
CA SER A 491 -32.92 16.37 -9.09
C SER A 491 -33.84 15.34 -8.46
#